data_AF-A0A354XTP7-F1
#
_entry.id   AF-A0A354XTP7-F1
#
_cell.length_a   1.000
_cell.length_b   1.000
_cell.length_c   1.000
_cell.angle_alpha   90.00
_cell.angle_beta   90.00
_cell.angle_gamma   90.00
#
_symmetry.space_group_name_H-M   'P 1'
#
loop_
_entity.id
_entity.type
_entity.pdbx_description
1 polymer ?
#
loop_
_entity_poly.entity_id
_entity_poly.type
_entity_poly.pdbx_seq_one_letter_code
_entity_poly.pdbx_strand_id
1 'polypeptide(L)'
;EAKFNSLPYVAESLVLEREGKLVALVYPDFAALEASGLTAGQLPQIMDDNKGVLNKQVANYERISSLIIVEKEFEKTPKKSIKRFLYN
;
A
#
# COMPACT_ATOMS: atom_id res chain seq x y z
N GLU A 1 -8.45 -4.18 -0.36
CA GLU A 1 -8.13 -2.81 -0.83
C GLU A 1 -8.59 -1.71 0.13
N ALA A 2 -9.88 -1.64 0.51
CA ALA A 2 -10.38 -0.60 1.44
C ALA A 2 -9.62 -0.53 2.79
N LYS A 3 -9.11 -1.67 3.27
CA LYS A 3 -8.36 -1.75 4.54
C LYS A 3 -6.95 -1.15 4.48
N PHE A 4 -6.34 -1.00 3.29
CA PHE A 4 -5.02 -0.36 3.16
C PHE A 4 -5.13 1.15 3.08
N ASN A 5 -6.14 1.67 2.37
CA ASN A 5 -6.38 3.11 2.27
C ASN A 5 -6.82 3.73 3.62
N SER A 6 -7.24 2.92 4.59
CA SER A 6 -7.51 3.37 5.94
C SER A 6 -6.27 3.39 6.86
N LEU A 7 -5.11 2.97 6.37
CA LEU A 7 -3.88 2.91 7.16
C LEU A 7 -3.19 4.27 7.18
N PRO A 8 -2.53 4.62 8.29
CA PRO A 8 -1.86 5.90 8.40
C PRO A 8 -0.72 6.00 7.39
N TYR A 9 -0.54 7.20 6.84
CA TYR A 9 0.51 7.52 5.85
C TYR A 9 0.40 6.80 4.51
N VAL A 10 -0.75 6.20 4.21
CA VAL A 10 -1.07 5.61 2.91
C VAL A 10 -1.97 6.58 2.14
N ALA A 11 -1.45 7.18 1.07
CA ALA A 11 -2.29 7.96 0.15
C ALA A 11 -3.08 6.99 -0.75
N GLU A 12 -2.38 6.01 -1.34
CA GLU A 12 -2.99 5.00 -2.18
C GLU A 12 -2.35 3.64 -2.00
N SER A 13 -3.13 2.60 -2.28
CA SER A 13 -2.67 1.23 -2.25
C SER A 13 -3.27 0.41 -3.38
N LEU A 14 -2.49 -0.54 -3.87
CA LEU A 14 -2.90 -1.49 -4.88
C LEU A 14 -2.40 -2.87 -4.50
N VAL A 15 -3.30 -3.85 -4.44
CA VAL A 15 -2.92 -5.24 -4.19
C VAL A 15 -2.92 -5.99 -5.51
N LEU A 16 -1.81 -6.68 -5.80
CA LEU A 16 -1.58 -7.46 -7.00
C LEU A 16 -1.23 -8.89 -6.61
N GLU A 17 -1.56 -9.83 -7.49
CA GLU A 17 -1.11 -11.21 -7.34
C GLU A 17 0.04 -11.46 -8.32
N ARG A 18 1.20 -11.84 -7.79
CA ARG A 18 2.37 -12.22 -8.59
C ARG A 18 2.86 -13.58 -8.16
N GLU A 19 2.97 -14.51 -9.10
CA GLU A 19 3.45 -15.87 -8.85
C GLU A 19 2.70 -16.60 -7.71
N GLY A 20 1.37 -16.39 -7.61
CA GLY A 20 0.53 -16.97 -6.55
C GLY A 20 0.72 -16.35 -5.17
N LYS A 21 1.40 -15.20 -5.07
CA LYS A 21 1.58 -14.43 -3.83
C LYS A 21 0.95 -13.05 -3.98
N LEU A 22 0.30 -12.58 -2.92
CA LEU A 22 -0.22 -11.22 -2.88
C LEU A 22 0.90 -10.22 -2.55
N VAL A 23 1.05 -9.22 -3.40
CA VAL A 23 1.99 -8.11 -3.27
C VAL A 23 1.19 -6.82 -3.17
N ALA A 24 1.38 -6.05 -2.11
CA ALA A 24 0.79 -4.73 -1.94
C ALA A 24 1.77 -3.65 -2.40
N LEU A 25 1.39 -2.89 -3.42
CA LEU A 25 2.04 -1.63 -3.77
C LEU A 25 1.38 -0.51 -2.96
N VAL A 26 2.18 0.32 -2.31
CA VAL A 26 1.70 1.41 -1.46
C VAL A 26 2.37 2.70 -1.87
N TYR A 27 1.57 3.70 -2.22
CA TYR A 27 2.00 5.07 -2.43
C TYR A 27 1.80 5.85 -1.11
N PRO A 28 2.89 6.27 -0.45
CA PRO A 28 2.77 6.96 0.81
C PRO A 28 2.36 8.41 0.62
N ASP A 29 1.65 8.94 1.61
CA ASP A 29 1.33 10.36 1.66
C ASP A 29 2.53 11.14 2.22
N PHE A 30 3.38 11.63 1.32
CA PHE A 30 4.52 12.47 1.69
C PHE A 30 4.11 13.74 2.44
N ALA A 31 2.94 14.33 2.13
CA ALA A 31 2.46 15.51 2.83
C ALA A 31 2.08 15.19 4.28
N ALA A 32 1.45 14.04 4.52
CA ALA A 32 1.12 13.57 5.87
C ALA A 32 2.38 13.17 6.67
N LEU A 33 3.39 12.61 6.00
CA LEU A 33 4.69 12.28 6.61
C LEU A 33 5.43 13.54 7.07
N GLU A 34 5.53 14.54 6.20
CA GLU A 34 6.15 15.83 6.54
C GLU A 34 5.38 16.53 7.69
N ALA A 35 4.05 16.53 7.63
CA ALA A 35 3.22 17.09 8.69
C ALA A 35 3.40 16.38 10.05
N SER A 36 3.75 15.09 10.02
CA SER A 36 4.01 14.29 11.23
C SER A 36 5.48 14.27 11.64
N GLY A 37 6.38 14.91 10.87
CA GLY A 37 7.82 14.88 11.10
C GLY A 37 8.46 13.51 10.88
N LEU A 38 7.80 12.62 10.14
CA LEU A 38 8.30 11.28 9.84
C LEU A 38 9.17 11.30 8.59
N THR A 39 10.31 10.64 8.65
CA THR A 39 11.20 10.47 7.49
C THR A 39 10.86 9.20 6.73
N ALA A 40 11.16 9.17 5.42
CA ALA A 40 10.95 8.01 4.55
C ALA A 40 11.62 6.72 5.08
N GLY A 41 12.62 6.82 5.97
CA GLY A 41 13.24 5.68 6.63
C GLY A 41 12.36 4.98 7.67
N GLN A 42 11.35 5.66 8.23
CA GLN A 42 10.41 5.06 9.19
C GLN A 42 9.19 4.43 8.51
N LEU A 43 8.96 4.81 7.26
CA LEU A 43 7.85 4.32 6.45
C LEU A 43 7.83 2.79 6.30
N PRO A 44 8.95 2.10 6.02
CA PRO A 44 8.96 0.64 5.90
C PRO A 44 8.53 -0.05 7.20
N GLN A 45 8.95 0.50 8.35
CA GLN A 45 8.59 -0.05 9.65
C GLN A 45 7.07 0.07 9.89
N ILE A 46 6.52 1.27 9.69
CA ILE A 46 5.09 1.51 9.83
C ILE A 46 4.28 0.62 8.87
N MET A 47 4.74 0.46 7.64
CA MET A 47 4.10 -0.40 6.65
C MET A 47 4.18 -1.88 7.01
N ASP A 48 5.27 -2.33 7.63
CA ASP A 48 5.41 -3.72 8.11
C ASP A 48 4.47 -3.99 9.30
N ASP A 49 4.40 -3.06 10.26
CA ASP A 49 3.45 -3.12 11.37
C ASP A 49 2.01 -3.16 10.86
N ASN A 50 1.68 -2.27 9.93
CA ASN A 50 0.40 -2.21 9.22
C ASN A 50 0.07 -3.54 8.50
N LYS A 51 1.03 -4.12 7.78
CA LYS A 51 0.92 -5.44 7.14
C LYS A 51 0.66 -6.53 8.18
N GLY A 52 1.35 -6.51 9.31
CA GLY A 52 1.17 -7.45 10.41
C GLY A 52 -0.23 -7.38 11.02
N VAL A 53 -0.74 -6.17 11.28
CA VAL A 53 -2.11 -5.94 11.76
C VAL A 53 -3.13 -6.43 10.74
N LEU A 54 -2.94 -6.10 9.46
CA LEU A 54 -3.85 -6.49 8.39
C LEU A 54 -3.86 -8.01 8.20
N ASN A 55 -2.70 -8.66 8.15
CA ASN A 55 -2.56 -10.12 8.04
C ASN A 55 -3.17 -10.91 9.22
N LYS A 56 -3.36 -10.26 10.39
CA LYS A 56 -4.11 -10.80 11.54
C LYS A 56 -5.62 -10.64 11.37
N GLN A 57 -6.08 -9.63 10.64
CA GLN A 57 -7.50 -9.34 10.41
C GLN A 57 -8.09 -9.95 9.13
N VAL A 58 -7.25 -10.47 8.25
CA VAL A 58 -7.66 -11.09 6.99
C VAL A 58 -7.36 -12.58 6.99
N ALA A 59 -8.03 -13.34 6.13
CA ALA A 59 -7.83 -14.78 6.01
C ALA A 59 -6.44 -15.11 5.42
N ASN A 60 -5.97 -16.35 5.58
CA ASN A 60 -4.64 -16.78 5.09
C ASN A 60 -4.40 -16.46 3.61
N TYR A 61 -5.43 -16.57 2.77
CA TYR A 61 -5.34 -16.32 1.33
C TYR A 61 -5.32 -14.82 0.97
N GLU A 62 -5.76 -13.95 1.87
CA GLU A 62 -5.71 -12.49 1.70
C GLU A 62 -4.45 -11.86 2.29
N ARG A 63 -3.56 -12.70 2.85
CA ARG A 63 -2.34 -12.20 3.47
C ARG A 63 -1.39 -11.66 2.40
N ILE A 64 -0.96 -10.43 2.63
CA ILE A 64 0.08 -9.82 1.82
C ILE A 64 1.40 -10.49 2.16
N SER A 65 2.04 -11.05 1.13
CA SER A 65 3.37 -11.64 1.21
C SER A 65 4.44 -10.56 1.24
N SER A 66 4.32 -9.55 0.36
CA SER A 66 5.29 -8.48 0.20
C SER A 66 4.61 -7.13 0.08
N LEU A 67 5.21 -6.12 0.70
CA LEU A 67 4.77 -4.73 0.57
C LEU A 67 5.89 -3.92 -0.10
N ILE A 68 5.55 -3.21 -1.16
CA ILE A 68 6.47 -2.39 -1.94
C ILE A 68 5.99 -0.95 -1.89
N ILE A 69 6.85 -0.06 -1.42
CA ILE A 69 6.58 1.37 -1.40
C ILE A 69 6.95 1.91 -2.78
N VAL A 70 5.99 2.60 -3.42
CA VAL A 70 6.22 3.29 -4.68
C VAL A 70 6.30 4.79 -4.43
N GLU A 71 7.28 5.46 -5.04
CA GLU A 71 7.44 6.92 -4.92
C GLU A 71 6.59 7.70 -5.93
N LYS A 72 5.90 6.99 -6.84
CA LYS A 72 5.02 7.57 -7.84
C LYS A 72 3.57 7.22 -7.55
N GLU A 73 2.69 8.21 -7.73
CA GLU A 73 1.25 8.02 -7.70
C GLU A 73 0.82 6.99 -8.76
N PHE A 74 -0.20 6.20 -8.45
CA PHE A 74 -0.72 5.24 -9.41
C PHE A 74 -1.44 5.96 -10.55
N GLU A 75 -1.18 5.53 -11.79
CA GLU A 75 -1.87 6.10 -12.94
C GLU A 75 -3.38 5.85 -12.86
N LYS A 76 -4.17 6.92 -12.84
CA LYS A 76 -5.62 6.86 -12.80
C LYS A 76 -6.22 7.06 -14.19
N THR A 77 -7.36 6.41 -14.41
CA THR A 77 -8.26 6.73 -15.52
C THR A 77 -8.89 8.10 -15.28
N PRO A 78 -9.41 8.78 -16.32
CA PRO A 78 -10.19 10.02 -16.16
C PRO A 78 -11.37 9.89 -15.19
N LYS A 79 -11.84 8.65 -14.95
CA LYS A 79 -12.89 8.31 -13.99
C LYS A 79 -12.38 8.13 -12.54
N LYS A 80 -11.15 8.56 -12.23
CA LYS A 80 -10.47 8.43 -10.92
C LYS A 80 -10.21 7.00 -10.45
N SER A 81 -10.38 5.99 -11.29
CA SER A 81 -10.03 4.60 -10.96
C SER A 81 -8.59 4.30 -11.34
N ILE A 82 -7.83 3.64 -10.46
CA ILE A 82 -6.44 3.20 -10.72
C ILE A 82 -6.40 2.25 -11.92
N LYS A 83 -5.50 2.50 -12.89
CA LYS A 83 -5.25 1.68 -14.07
C LYS A 83 -4.46 0.42 -13.71
N ARG A 84 -5.15 -0.58 -13.14
CA ARG A 84 -4.52 -1.83 -12.69
C ARG A 84 -3.76 -2.58 -13.79
N PHE A 85 -4.21 -2.47 -15.04
CA PHE A 85 -3.56 -3.13 -16.19
C PHE A 85 -2.11 -2.69 -16.43
N LEU A 86 -1.69 -1.52 -15.91
CA LEU A 86 -0.30 -1.05 -15.98
C LEU A 86 0.61 -1.74 -14.96
N TYR A 87 0.02 -2.39 -13.96
CA TYR A 87 0.70 -3.03 -12.85
C TYR A 87 0.31 -4.53 -12.87
N ASN A 88 0.78 -5.26 -13.87
CA ASN A 88 0.78 -6.73 -13.90
C ASN A 88 2.08 -7.25 -13.28
#